data_AF-A0A7J3BRA9-F1
#
_entry.id   AF-A0A7J3BRA9-F1
#
_cell.length_a   1.000
_cell.length_b   1.000
_cell.length_c   1.000
_cell.angle_alpha   90.00
_cell.angle_beta   90.00
_cell.angle_gamma   90.00
#
_symmetry.space_group_name_H-M   'P 1'
#
loop_
_entity.id
_entity.type
_entity.pdbx_description
1 polymer ?
#
loop_
_entity_poly.entity_id
_entity_poly.type
_entity_poly.pdbx_seq_one_letter_code
_entity_poly.pdbx_strand_id
1 'polypeptide(L)'
;MLIKKHKNTSFLIFLMLSAIIFDIDNTLYPSYEFAELARKNAIHAMIRAGLDISESELERELKKVIRERGSNYPNHFDDVLKKFEIKNRAKFVAAAVAAYHDTKITILPFPEVPRLLLDLRDKGVKLYVASEGLEVKQWDKLIRLQIAQYFEEVFVVKTEEGGKTVSFFKQLAKKINARPEDCLMVGDREDKDIIPAKKAGFKTFRVFRGPYSKNKKTSADFCGKDLTALVKIVKKPSP
;
A
#
# COMPACT_ATOMS: atom_id res chain seq x y z
N MET A 1 11.29 -12.08 16.08
CA MET A 1 12.05 -13.34 15.99
C MET A 1 11.18 -14.40 15.34
N LEU A 2 11.48 -14.74 14.08
CA LEU A 2 11.22 -16.01 13.38
C LEU A 2 11.67 -15.83 11.93
N ILE A 3 12.99 -15.97 11.72
CA ILE A 3 13.55 -16.30 10.40
C ILE A 3 13.35 -17.81 10.28
N LYS A 4 12.26 -18.25 9.62
CA LYS A 4 12.13 -19.68 9.29
C LYS A 4 12.98 -19.94 8.06
N LYS A 5 14.15 -20.54 8.28
CA LYS A 5 14.93 -21.24 7.27
C LYS A 5 14.88 -22.72 7.64
N HIS A 6 14.29 -23.56 6.80
CA HIS A 6 14.41 -25.00 7.00
C HIS A 6 15.87 -25.39 6.73
N LYS A 7 16.45 -26.09 7.72
CA LYS A 7 17.73 -26.81 7.74
C LYS A 7 19.02 -25.97 7.85
N ASN A 8 19.60 -26.08 9.06
CA ASN A 8 21.01 -26.03 9.45
C ASN A 8 21.96 -25.20 8.58
N THR A 9 22.20 -23.96 9.02
CA THR A 9 23.50 -23.27 9.24
C THR A 9 23.18 -21.77 9.29
N SER A 10 23.44 -21.10 10.42
CA SER A 10 23.24 -19.66 10.61
C SER A 10 24.28 -18.84 9.83
N PHE A 11 24.22 -18.87 8.51
CA PHE A 11 24.76 -17.82 7.67
C PHE A 11 23.67 -16.76 7.49
N LEU A 12 23.89 -15.54 8.00
CA LEU A 12 23.16 -14.37 7.52
C LEU A 12 23.35 -14.33 5.99
N ILE A 13 22.31 -14.64 5.23
CA ILE A 13 22.33 -14.42 3.78
C ILE A 13 22.23 -12.91 3.59
N PHE A 14 23.32 -12.29 3.16
CA PHE A 14 23.31 -10.90 2.73
C PHE A 14 22.93 -10.84 1.26
N LEU A 15 22.05 -9.90 0.91
CA LEU A 15 21.70 -9.63 -0.48
C LEU A 15 22.52 -8.44 -0.99
N MET A 16 23.22 -8.66 -2.10
CA MET A 16 23.63 -7.56 -2.99
C MET A 16 22.43 -7.24 -3.88
N LEU A 17 21.89 -6.04 -3.74
CA LEU A 17 20.73 -5.57 -4.50
C LEU A 17 21.09 -4.25 -5.16
N SER A 18 20.66 -4.09 -6.41
CA SER A 18 20.76 -2.81 -7.12
C SER A 18 19.49 -1.96 -6.94
N ALA A 19 18.35 -2.61 -6.70
CA ALA A 19 17.05 -1.95 -6.59
C ALA A 19 16.14 -2.59 -5.53
N ILE A 20 15.40 -1.73 -4.80
CA ILE A 20 14.28 -2.15 -3.95
C ILE A 20 13.02 -1.45 -4.42
N ILE A 21 11.98 -2.23 -4.66
CA ILE A 21 10.69 -1.77 -5.15
C ILE A 21 9.69 -1.95 -4.01
N PHE A 22 9.04 -0.86 -3.60
CA PHE A 22 8.04 -0.87 -2.54
C PHE A 22 6.62 -0.75 -3.11
N ASP A 23 5.69 -1.53 -2.57
CA ASP A 23 4.29 -1.12 -2.57
C ASP A 23 4.06 0.06 -1.61
N ILE A 24 2.94 0.77 -1.74
CA ILE A 24 2.59 1.90 -0.88
C ILE A 24 1.59 1.48 0.22
N ASP A 25 0.44 0.94 -0.17
CA ASP A 25 -0.74 0.83 0.68
C ASP A 25 -0.60 -0.32 1.68
N ASN A 26 -0.61 -0.03 2.98
CA ASN A 26 -0.27 -0.97 4.07
C ASN A 26 1.19 -1.47 4.05
N THR A 27 2.04 -0.93 3.17
CA THR A 27 3.47 -1.20 3.16
C THR A 27 4.25 -0.04 3.76
N LEU A 28 4.09 1.17 3.21
CA LEU A 28 4.77 2.39 3.66
C LEU A 28 3.94 3.22 4.66
N TYR A 29 2.61 3.07 4.65
CA TYR A 29 1.70 3.74 5.58
C TYR A 29 0.43 2.91 5.82
N PRO A 30 -0.31 3.13 6.92
CA PRO A 30 -1.50 2.35 7.30
C PRO A 30 -2.73 2.77 6.49
N SER A 31 -2.77 2.42 5.20
CA SER A 31 -3.83 2.86 4.27
C SER A 31 -5.20 2.31 4.64
N TYR A 32 -5.27 1.10 5.21
CA TYR A 32 -6.51 0.48 5.65
C TYR A 32 -7.12 1.23 6.83
N GLU A 33 -6.33 1.48 7.87
CA GLU A 33 -6.73 2.22 9.06
C GLU A 33 -7.10 3.67 8.72
N PHE A 34 -6.33 4.31 7.84
CA PHE A 34 -6.66 5.63 7.30
C PHE A 34 -8.04 5.62 6.62
N ALA A 35 -8.30 4.63 5.76
CA ALA A 35 -9.55 4.59 5.02
C ALA A 35 -10.76 4.34 5.94
N GLU A 36 -10.60 3.53 7.00
CA GLU A 36 -11.63 3.37 8.03
C GLU A 36 -11.91 4.68 8.77
N LEU A 37 -10.86 5.41 9.19
CA LEU A 37 -11.00 6.71 9.85
C LEU A 37 -11.69 7.73 8.94
N ALA A 38 -11.25 7.84 7.68
CA ALA A 38 -11.81 8.79 6.72
C ALA A 38 -13.28 8.50 6.42
N ARG A 39 -13.67 7.22 6.33
CA ARG A 39 -15.08 6.82 6.20
C ARG A 39 -15.90 7.17 7.43
N LYS A 40 -15.37 6.93 8.63
CA LYS A 40 -16.05 7.30 9.89
C LYS A 40 -16.27 8.81 9.99
N ASN A 41 -15.24 9.61 9.69
CA ASN A 41 -15.34 11.06 9.66
C ASN A 41 -16.36 11.57 8.63
N ALA A 42 -16.42 10.93 7.46
CA ALA A 42 -17.40 11.23 6.43
C ALA A 42 -18.84 10.95 6.90
N ILE A 43 -19.07 9.82 7.58
CA ILE A 43 -20.38 9.50 8.19
C ILE A 43 -20.76 10.56 9.22
N HIS A 44 -19.86 10.89 10.14
CA HIS A 44 -20.11 11.92 11.15
C HIS A 44 -20.38 13.29 10.54
N ALA A 45 -19.71 13.65 9.45
CA ALA A 45 -19.94 14.91 8.76
C ALA A 45 -21.33 14.97 8.10
N MET A 46 -21.82 13.87 7.52
CA MET A 46 -23.19 13.80 7.01
C MET A 46 -24.22 14.00 8.12
N ILE A 47 -24.04 13.32 9.26
CA ILE A 47 -24.93 13.46 10.43
C ILE A 47 -24.93 14.89 10.95
N ARG A 48 -23.75 15.50 11.15
CA ARG A 48 -23.62 16.92 11.55
C ARG A 48 -24.25 17.89 10.57
N ALA A 49 -24.28 17.55 9.28
CA ALA A 49 -24.96 18.33 8.26
C ALA A 49 -26.50 18.18 8.29
N GLY A 50 -27.04 17.39 9.21
CA GLY A 50 -28.47 17.18 9.42
C GLY A 50 -29.04 15.93 8.75
N LEU A 51 -28.22 14.91 8.49
CA LEU A 51 -28.72 13.62 8.00
C LEU A 51 -29.31 12.83 9.16
N ASP A 52 -30.61 12.58 9.12
CA ASP A 52 -31.35 11.83 10.15
C ASP A 52 -31.29 10.32 9.90
N ILE A 53 -30.08 9.76 9.97
CA ILE A 53 -29.82 8.32 9.89
C ILE A 53 -28.75 8.01 10.93
N SER A 54 -28.91 6.91 11.66
CA SER A 54 -27.94 6.52 12.67
C SER A 54 -26.56 6.17 12.06
N GLU A 55 -25.49 6.44 12.82
CA GLU A 55 -24.11 6.13 12.41
C GLU A 55 -23.95 4.65 12.03
N SER A 56 -24.54 3.74 12.82
CA SER A 56 -24.42 2.30 12.62
C SER A 56 -25.10 1.82 11.34
N GLU A 57 -26.21 2.44 10.94
CA GLU A 57 -26.89 2.12 9.68
C GLU A 57 -26.12 2.64 8.46
N LEU A 58 -25.59 3.87 8.53
CA LEU A 58 -24.73 4.42 7.48
C LEU A 58 -23.47 3.59 7.31
N GLU A 59 -22.82 3.20 8.40
CA GLU A 59 -21.62 2.37 8.37
C GLU A 59 -21.91 0.99 7.74
N ARG A 60 -23.01 0.36 8.14
CA ARG A 60 -23.44 -0.93 7.60
C ARG A 60 -23.70 -0.86 6.10
N GLU A 61 -24.44 0.15 5.63
CA GLU A 61 -24.75 0.29 4.21
C GLU A 61 -23.53 0.70 3.39
N LEU A 62 -22.66 1.58 3.92
CA LEU A 62 -21.40 1.93 3.27
C LEU A 62 -20.50 0.71 3.08
N LYS A 63 -20.37 -0.15 4.09
CA LYS A 63 -19.62 -1.42 3.98
C LYS A 63 -20.19 -2.33 2.90
N LYS A 64 -21.52 -2.42 2.76
CA LYS A 64 -22.16 -3.20 1.68
C LYS A 64 -21.81 -2.62 0.30
N VAL A 65 -21.97 -1.31 0.11
CA VAL A 65 -21.68 -0.64 -1.17
C VAL A 65 -20.20 -0.81 -1.55
N ILE A 66 -19.27 -0.69 -0.60
CA ILE A 66 -17.84 -0.91 -0.85
C ILE A 66 -17.56 -2.36 -1.27
N ARG A 67 -18.19 -3.34 -0.63
CA ARG A 67 -18.04 -4.75 -0.98
C ARG A 67 -18.59 -5.05 -2.38
N GLU A 68 -19.70 -4.43 -2.75
CA GLU A 68 -20.37 -4.63 -4.04
C GLU A 68 -19.67 -3.90 -5.19
N ARG A 69 -19.20 -2.66 -4.96
CA ARG A 69 -18.63 -1.79 -6.01
C ARG A 69 -17.10 -1.80 -6.05
N GLY A 70 -16.46 -2.30 -5.01
CA GLY A 70 -15.02 -2.22 -4.81
C GLY A 70 -14.58 -0.91 -4.12
N SER A 71 -13.39 -0.93 -3.53
CA SER A 71 -12.86 0.18 -2.71
C SER A 71 -12.54 1.45 -3.51
N ASN A 72 -12.39 1.37 -4.83
CA ASN A 72 -12.00 2.48 -5.69
C ASN A 72 -13.19 3.15 -6.41
N TYR A 73 -14.41 2.69 -6.18
CA TYR A 73 -15.61 3.26 -6.79
C TYR A 73 -15.84 4.71 -6.30
N PRO A 74 -16.08 5.69 -7.18
CA PRO A 74 -16.12 7.10 -6.76
C PRO A 74 -17.40 7.52 -6.04
N ASN A 75 -18.50 6.77 -6.18
CA ASN A 75 -19.84 7.22 -5.75
C ASN A 75 -20.39 6.44 -4.54
N HIS A 76 -19.54 5.94 -3.63
CA HIS A 76 -20.00 5.15 -2.48
C HIS A 76 -21.06 5.90 -1.66
N PHE A 77 -20.79 7.16 -1.30
CA PHE A 77 -21.70 7.95 -0.46
C PHE A 77 -23.03 8.24 -1.15
N ASP A 78 -23.00 8.56 -2.45
CA ASP A 78 -24.22 8.80 -3.22
C ASP A 78 -25.09 7.54 -3.30
N ASP A 79 -24.48 6.37 -3.55
CA ASP A 79 -25.18 5.08 -3.61
C ASP A 79 -25.77 4.67 -2.24
N VAL A 80 -25.08 4.96 -1.13
CA VAL A 80 -25.65 4.78 0.21
C VAL A 80 -26.89 5.65 0.38
N LEU A 81 -26.81 6.94 0.05
CA LEU A 81 -27.92 7.87 0.24
C LEU A 81 -29.11 7.59 -0.68
N LYS A 82 -28.90 7.02 -1.87
CA LYS A 82 -29.97 6.51 -2.75
C LYS A 82 -30.80 5.44 -2.06
N LYS A 83 -30.17 4.53 -1.30
CA LYS A 83 -30.88 3.43 -0.60
C LYS A 83 -31.83 3.93 0.48
N PHE A 84 -31.58 5.13 1.02
CA PHE A 84 -32.43 5.78 2.02
C PHE A 84 -33.38 6.83 1.41
N GLU A 85 -33.52 6.87 0.08
CA GLU A 85 -34.43 7.78 -0.63
C GLU A 85 -34.23 9.27 -0.30
N ILE A 86 -32.99 9.66 0.05
CA ILE A 86 -32.65 11.04 0.41
C ILE A 86 -32.79 11.95 -0.82
N LYS A 87 -33.52 13.07 -0.69
CA LYS A 87 -33.76 14.03 -1.78
C LYS A 87 -32.58 15.01 -1.98
N ASN A 88 -32.07 15.62 -0.92
CA ASN A 88 -30.93 16.56 -0.98
C ASN A 88 -29.56 15.87 -0.76
N ARG A 89 -29.25 14.87 -1.60
CA ARG A 89 -28.02 14.06 -1.46
C ARG A 89 -26.75 14.88 -1.62
N ALA A 90 -26.76 15.86 -2.54
CA ALA A 90 -25.59 16.66 -2.86
C ALA A 90 -24.96 17.32 -1.61
N LYS A 91 -25.79 17.86 -0.71
CA LYS A 91 -25.35 18.43 0.58
C LYS A 91 -24.57 17.41 1.42
N PHE A 92 -25.10 16.20 1.58
CA PHE A 92 -24.50 15.16 2.41
C PHE A 92 -23.27 14.54 1.74
N VAL A 93 -23.32 14.31 0.43
CA VAL A 93 -22.14 13.86 -0.34
C VAL A 93 -21.01 14.89 -0.22
N ALA A 94 -21.30 16.19 -0.34
CA ALA A 94 -20.31 17.24 -0.17
C ALA A 94 -19.70 17.23 1.25
N ALA A 95 -20.53 17.11 2.29
CA ALA A 95 -20.05 16.99 3.67
C ALA A 95 -19.16 15.76 3.89
N ALA A 96 -19.55 14.61 3.34
CA ALA A 96 -18.78 13.36 3.39
C ALA A 96 -17.42 13.50 2.68
N VAL A 97 -17.42 14.02 1.45
CA VAL A 97 -16.21 14.21 0.64
C VAL A 97 -15.26 15.19 1.32
N ALA A 98 -15.76 16.31 1.83
CA ALA A 98 -14.94 17.29 2.56
C ALA A 98 -14.24 16.63 3.76
N ALA A 99 -14.99 15.98 4.66
CA ALA A 99 -14.40 15.34 5.83
C ALA A 99 -13.45 14.17 5.50
N TYR A 100 -13.75 13.40 4.43
CA TYR A 100 -12.85 12.37 3.95
C TYR A 100 -11.52 12.97 3.47
N HIS A 101 -11.58 14.08 2.73
CA HIS A 101 -10.40 14.78 2.23
C HIS A 101 -9.60 15.43 3.36
N ASP A 102 -10.25 16.05 4.35
CA ASP A 102 -9.59 16.64 5.51
C ASP A 102 -8.81 15.61 6.33
N THR A 103 -9.33 14.37 6.40
CA THR A 103 -8.63 13.26 7.06
C THR A 103 -7.28 12.98 6.40
N LYS A 104 -7.07 13.31 5.12
CA LYS A 104 -5.76 13.13 4.45
C LYS A 104 -4.65 13.97 5.05
N ILE A 105 -4.96 15.02 5.81
CA ILE A 105 -3.96 15.87 6.45
C ILE A 105 -3.25 15.12 7.59
N THR A 106 -3.89 14.10 8.16
CA THR A 106 -3.36 13.35 9.30
C THR A 106 -2.55 12.12 8.90
N ILE A 107 -2.29 11.89 7.61
CA ILE A 107 -1.58 10.68 7.18
C ILE A 107 -0.10 10.77 7.51
N LEU A 108 0.43 9.70 8.08
CA LEU A 108 1.84 9.53 8.41
C LEU A 108 2.32 8.17 7.91
N PRO A 109 3.59 8.04 7.49
CA PRO A 109 4.17 6.74 7.19
C PRO A 109 4.27 5.91 8.47
N PHE A 110 4.51 4.60 8.32
CA PHE A 110 4.85 3.80 9.50
C PHE A 110 6.13 4.34 10.17
N PRO A 111 6.24 4.33 11.51
CA PRO A 111 7.29 5.04 12.23
C PRO A 111 8.72 4.73 11.76
N GLU A 112 8.98 3.50 11.34
CA GLU A 112 10.32 3.09 10.89
C GLU A 112 10.63 3.45 9.42
N VAL A 113 9.63 3.80 8.62
CA VAL A 113 9.77 3.97 7.16
C VAL A 113 10.71 5.11 6.78
N PRO A 114 10.59 6.35 7.31
CA PRO A 114 11.48 7.45 6.90
C PRO A 114 12.95 7.12 7.16
N ARG A 115 13.25 6.53 8.32
CA ARG A 115 14.61 6.14 8.69
C ARG A 115 15.13 5.00 7.81
N LEU A 116 14.29 4.00 7.55
CA LEU A 116 14.62 2.87 6.69
C LEU A 116 14.98 3.34 5.27
N LEU A 117 14.16 4.20 4.65
CA LEU A 117 14.38 4.68 3.29
C LEU A 117 15.72 5.45 3.20
N LEU A 118 16.02 6.27 4.21
CA LEU A 118 17.31 6.95 4.31
C LEU A 118 18.48 5.95 4.42
N ASP A 119 18.40 4.99 5.35
CA ASP A 119 19.47 4.00 5.56
C ASP A 119 19.70 3.12 4.30
N LEU A 120 18.67 2.81 3.53
CA LEU A 120 18.79 2.06 2.26
C LEU A 120 19.45 2.89 1.17
N ARG A 121 19.11 4.18 1.08
CA ARG A 121 19.73 5.11 0.13
C ARG A 121 21.21 5.34 0.44
N ASP A 122 21.56 5.49 1.72
CA ASP A 122 22.95 5.68 2.17
C ASP A 122 23.82 4.44 1.91
N LYS A 123 23.19 3.27 1.74
CA LYS A 123 23.82 2.05 1.27
C LYS A 123 23.99 2.00 -0.26
N GLY A 124 23.59 3.03 -0.99
CA GLY A 124 23.72 3.11 -2.45
C GLY A 124 22.69 2.30 -3.23
N VAL A 125 21.59 1.90 -2.59
CA VAL A 125 20.51 1.15 -3.26
C VAL A 125 19.47 2.12 -3.82
N LYS A 126 19.09 1.93 -5.09
CA LYS A 126 18.03 2.72 -5.72
C LYS A 126 16.66 2.24 -5.26
N LEU A 127 15.79 3.17 -4.91
CA LEU A 127 14.45 2.87 -4.40
C LEU A 127 13.41 3.27 -5.43
N TYR A 128 12.43 2.40 -5.63
CA TYR A 128 11.32 2.59 -6.56
C TYR A 128 10.01 2.22 -5.90
N VAL A 129 8.91 2.63 -6.52
CA VAL A 129 7.56 2.19 -6.13
C VAL A 129 6.92 1.36 -7.23
N ALA A 130 6.21 0.30 -6.86
CA ALA A 130 5.25 -0.38 -7.73
C ALA A 130 3.89 -0.38 -7.05
N SER A 131 2.88 0.23 -7.65
CA SER A 131 1.54 0.35 -7.05
C SER A 131 0.42 0.18 -8.06
N GLU A 132 -0.79 -0.12 -7.58
CA GLU A 132 -1.99 -0.20 -8.42
C GLU A 132 -2.86 1.03 -8.21
N GLY A 133 -3.40 1.60 -9.29
CA GLY A 133 -4.38 2.69 -9.21
C GLY A 133 -4.10 3.80 -10.22
N LEU A 134 -4.45 5.03 -9.82
CA LEU A 134 -4.21 6.22 -10.64
C LEU A 134 -2.89 6.86 -10.22
N GLU A 135 -2.03 7.16 -11.19
CA GLU A 135 -0.70 7.70 -10.95
C GLU A 135 -0.72 8.95 -10.06
N VAL A 136 -1.58 9.93 -10.38
CA VAL A 136 -1.75 11.16 -9.57
C VAL A 136 -2.12 10.84 -8.12
N LYS A 137 -2.93 9.80 -7.86
CA LYS A 137 -3.30 9.41 -6.48
C LYS A 137 -2.14 8.75 -5.74
N GLN A 138 -1.28 8.02 -6.44
CA GLN A 138 -0.10 7.41 -5.83
C GLN A 138 0.95 8.47 -5.47
N TRP A 139 1.16 9.46 -6.34
CA TRP A 139 1.99 10.63 -6.02
C TRP A 139 1.42 11.48 -4.88
N ASP A 140 0.10 11.76 -4.85
CA ASP A 140 -0.57 12.46 -3.74
C ASP A 140 -0.24 11.80 -2.38
N LYS A 141 -0.27 10.47 -2.32
CA LYS A 141 0.12 9.72 -1.11
C LYS A 141 1.58 9.97 -0.75
N LEU A 142 2.52 9.75 -1.67
CA LEU A 142 3.97 9.87 -1.39
C LEU A 142 4.38 11.29 -0.98
N ILE A 143 3.78 12.31 -1.60
CA ILE A 143 4.02 13.73 -1.28
C ILE A 143 3.52 14.06 0.13
N ARG A 144 2.27 13.70 0.46
CA ARG A 144 1.69 13.95 1.78
C ARG A 144 2.43 13.21 2.90
N LEU A 145 2.91 12.01 2.61
CA LEU A 145 3.75 11.22 3.52
C LEU A 145 5.18 11.77 3.67
N GLN A 146 5.57 12.77 2.86
CA GLN A 146 6.91 13.38 2.85
C GLN A 146 8.04 12.37 2.61
N ILE A 147 7.78 11.38 1.75
CA ILE A 147 8.74 10.33 1.38
C ILE A 147 8.99 10.23 -0.14
N ALA A 148 8.36 11.08 -0.95
CA ALA A 148 8.52 11.07 -2.41
C ALA A 148 9.99 11.21 -2.85
N GLN A 149 10.77 12.04 -2.15
CA GLN A 149 12.17 12.33 -2.43
C GLN A 149 13.14 11.14 -2.29
N TYR A 150 12.68 10.02 -1.73
CA TYR A 150 13.51 8.81 -1.61
C TYR A 150 13.44 7.91 -2.85
N PHE A 151 12.46 8.12 -3.73
CA PHE A 151 12.19 7.23 -4.87
C PHE A 151 12.64 7.86 -6.18
N GLU A 152 13.35 7.07 -6.99
CA GLU A 152 13.80 7.48 -8.33
C GLU A 152 12.64 7.51 -9.33
N GLU A 153 11.73 6.54 -9.25
CA GLU A 153 10.57 6.43 -10.11
C GLU A 153 9.41 5.67 -9.43
N VAL A 154 8.18 5.99 -9.83
CA VAL A 154 6.93 5.37 -9.37
C VAL A 154 6.25 4.67 -10.54
N PHE A 155 6.19 3.34 -10.50
CA PHE A 155 5.52 2.51 -11.50
C PHE A 155 4.09 2.23 -11.06
N VAL A 156 3.11 2.74 -11.81
CA VAL A 156 1.69 2.55 -11.51
C VAL A 156 1.03 1.77 -12.65
N VAL A 157 0.26 0.74 -12.29
CA VAL A 157 -0.55 -0.04 -13.23
C VAL A 157 -2.01 0.00 -12.78
N LYS A 158 -2.95 0.17 -13.72
CA LYS A 158 -4.35 0.15 -13.33
C LYS A 158 -4.86 -1.27 -13.14
N THR A 159 -5.84 -1.45 -12.27
CA THR A 159 -6.49 -2.76 -12.08
C THR A 159 -7.17 -3.25 -13.35
N GLU A 160 -7.74 -2.34 -14.15
CA GLU A 160 -8.35 -2.65 -15.46
C GLU A 160 -7.32 -3.13 -16.52
N GLU A 161 -6.04 -2.80 -16.33
CA GLU A 161 -4.91 -3.24 -17.16
C GLU A 161 -4.31 -4.57 -16.66
N GLY A 162 -4.95 -5.23 -15.68
CA GLY A 162 -4.54 -6.52 -15.12
C GLY A 162 -3.68 -6.44 -13.85
N GLY A 163 -3.35 -5.23 -13.37
CA GLY A 163 -2.60 -5.03 -12.12
C GLY A 163 -1.13 -5.48 -12.19
N LYS A 164 -0.54 -5.76 -11.03
CA LYS A 164 0.89 -6.16 -10.90
C LYS A 164 1.13 -7.59 -11.40
N THR A 165 1.22 -7.77 -12.71
CA THR A 165 1.50 -9.08 -13.34
C THR A 165 2.99 -9.42 -13.40
N VAL A 166 3.31 -10.68 -13.75
CA VAL A 166 4.72 -11.08 -14.05
C VAL A 166 5.32 -10.22 -15.16
N SER A 167 4.53 -9.89 -16.19
CA SER A 167 4.96 -9.03 -17.30
C SER A 167 5.27 -7.61 -16.82
N PHE A 168 4.43 -7.05 -15.93
CA PHE A 168 4.66 -5.74 -15.31
C PHE A 168 6.03 -5.69 -14.60
N PHE A 169 6.34 -6.68 -13.75
CA PHE A 169 7.63 -6.71 -13.05
C PHE A 169 8.83 -6.88 -13.98
N LYS A 170 8.71 -7.69 -15.05
CA LYS A 170 9.77 -7.83 -16.07
C LYS A 170 10.01 -6.51 -16.81
N GLN A 171 8.95 -5.80 -17.17
CA GLN A 171 9.04 -4.49 -17.83
C GLN A 171 9.64 -3.44 -16.90
N LEU A 172 9.25 -3.45 -15.61
CA LEU A 172 9.83 -2.58 -14.58
C LEU A 172 11.34 -2.82 -14.47
N ALA A 173 11.79 -4.06 -14.29
CA ALA A 173 13.21 -4.40 -14.19
C ALA A 173 14.00 -3.93 -15.43
N LYS A 174 13.43 -4.12 -16.63
CA LYS A 174 14.01 -3.65 -17.89
C LYS A 174 14.13 -2.13 -17.92
N LYS A 175 13.10 -1.40 -17.50
CA LYS A 175 13.05 0.07 -17.52
C LYS A 175 14.09 0.69 -16.58
N ILE A 176 14.34 0.07 -15.43
CA ILE A 176 15.38 0.51 -14.49
C ILE A 176 16.77 -0.08 -14.78
N ASN A 177 16.93 -0.81 -15.90
CA ASN A 177 18.15 -1.50 -16.29
C ASN A 177 18.75 -2.40 -15.18
N ALA A 178 17.89 -3.16 -14.49
CA ALA A 178 18.30 -4.08 -13.44
C ALA A 178 17.98 -5.53 -13.81
N ARG A 179 18.81 -6.46 -13.35
CA ARG A 179 18.50 -7.89 -13.40
C ARG A 179 17.44 -8.21 -12.34
N PRO A 180 16.40 -9.00 -12.66
CA PRO A 180 15.37 -9.36 -11.69
C PRO A 180 15.93 -9.95 -10.38
N GLU A 181 16.96 -10.80 -10.44
CA GLU A 181 17.58 -11.43 -9.26
C GLU A 181 18.32 -10.45 -8.32
N ASP A 182 18.63 -9.25 -8.81
CA ASP A 182 19.22 -8.14 -8.05
C ASP A 182 18.17 -7.14 -7.54
N CYS A 183 16.89 -7.42 -7.80
CA CYS A 183 15.76 -6.62 -7.35
C CYS A 183 15.06 -7.29 -6.15
N LEU A 184 14.56 -6.47 -5.23
CA LEU A 184 13.71 -6.90 -4.12
C LEU A 184 12.35 -6.20 -4.19
N MET A 185 11.27 -6.97 -4.31
CA MET A 185 9.91 -6.47 -4.14
C MET A 185 9.49 -6.55 -2.67
N VAL A 186 8.97 -5.45 -2.13
CA VAL A 186 8.49 -5.32 -0.75
C VAL A 186 7.01 -4.93 -0.77
N GLY A 187 6.15 -5.75 -0.16
CA GLY A 187 4.72 -5.46 -0.11
C GLY A 187 3.96 -6.31 0.91
N ASP A 188 2.69 -6.00 1.15
CA ASP A 188 1.83 -6.74 2.09
C ASP A 188 1.02 -7.85 1.41
N ARG A 189 0.77 -7.74 0.11
CA ARG A 189 -0.10 -8.63 -0.66
C ARG A 189 0.64 -9.82 -1.25
N GLU A 190 0.25 -11.01 -0.82
CA GLU A 190 0.76 -12.26 -1.41
C GLU A 190 0.45 -12.35 -2.92
N ASP A 191 -0.78 -12.05 -3.29
CA ASP A 191 -1.34 -12.21 -4.62
C ASP A 191 -0.87 -11.13 -5.61
N LYS A 192 -0.53 -9.93 -5.11
CA LYS A 192 -0.18 -8.78 -5.95
C LYS A 192 1.30 -8.41 -5.92
N ASP A 193 1.95 -8.53 -4.76
CA ASP A 193 3.34 -8.09 -4.61
C ASP A 193 4.30 -9.28 -4.67
N ILE A 194 3.95 -10.38 -4.01
CA ILE A 194 4.90 -11.49 -3.78
C ILE A 194 4.91 -12.47 -4.94
N ILE A 195 3.79 -13.14 -5.21
CA ILE A 195 3.71 -14.19 -6.24
C ILE A 195 4.14 -13.70 -7.62
N PRO A 196 3.61 -12.58 -8.15
CA PRO A 196 3.98 -12.11 -9.49
C PRO A 196 5.44 -11.64 -9.58
N ALA A 197 5.97 -10.94 -8.57
CA ALA A 197 7.36 -10.49 -8.57
C ALA A 197 8.33 -11.68 -8.48
N LYS A 198 8.04 -12.65 -7.61
CA LYS A 198 8.85 -13.88 -7.48
C LYS A 198 8.88 -14.67 -8.79
N LYS A 199 7.74 -14.81 -9.46
CA LYS A 199 7.65 -15.43 -10.80
C LYS A 199 8.40 -14.63 -11.87
N ALA A 200 8.59 -13.33 -11.69
CA ALA A 200 9.41 -12.49 -12.56
C ALA A 200 10.92 -12.57 -12.27
N GLY A 201 11.33 -13.30 -11.22
CA GLY A 201 12.72 -13.50 -10.82
C GLY A 201 13.18 -12.58 -9.69
N PHE A 202 12.30 -11.75 -9.13
CA PHE A 202 12.64 -10.86 -8.03
C PHE A 202 12.79 -11.65 -6.73
N LYS A 203 13.67 -11.17 -5.85
CA LYS A 203 13.59 -11.51 -4.43
C LYS A 203 12.38 -10.80 -3.84
N THR A 204 11.82 -11.35 -2.77
CA THR A 204 10.56 -10.85 -2.21
C THR A 204 10.59 -10.77 -0.69
N PHE A 205 10.10 -9.65 -0.16
CA PHE A 205 9.87 -9.45 1.27
C PHE A 205 8.38 -9.18 1.49
N ARG A 206 7.71 -10.02 2.28
CA ARG A 206 6.34 -9.78 2.69
C ARG A 206 6.26 -9.12 4.07
N VAL A 207 5.63 -7.96 4.15
CA VAL A 207 5.30 -7.32 5.42
C VAL A 207 3.88 -7.68 5.84
N PHE A 208 3.69 -8.13 7.08
CA PHE A 208 2.37 -8.55 7.57
C PHE A 208 1.60 -7.37 8.18
N ARG A 209 1.00 -6.54 7.33
CA ARG A 209 0.27 -5.32 7.71
C ARG A 209 -1.18 -5.31 7.23
N GLY A 210 -1.95 -4.37 7.78
CA GLY A 210 -3.34 -4.12 7.42
C GLY A 210 -4.22 -5.38 7.46
N PRO A 211 -5.18 -5.50 6.53
CA PRO A 211 -6.18 -6.58 6.56
C PRO A 211 -5.60 -7.97 6.25
N TYR A 212 -4.39 -8.04 5.68
CA TYR A 212 -3.74 -9.30 5.30
C TYR A 212 -2.72 -9.81 6.35
N SER A 213 -2.53 -9.06 7.44
CA SER A 213 -1.57 -9.37 8.50
C SER A 213 -1.78 -10.73 9.16
N LYS A 214 -3.02 -11.22 9.26
CA LYS A 214 -3.36 -12.52 9.89
C LYS A 214 -3.03 -13.72 9.00
N ASN A 215 -3.08 -13.56 7.67
CA ASN A 215 -2.74 -14.65 6.75
C ASN A 215 -1.21 -14.75 6.57
N LYS A 216 -0.59 -15.63 7.36
CA LYS A 216 0.86 -15.86 7.33
C LYS A 216 1.34 -16.78 6.21
N LYS A 217 0.45 -17.38 5.41
CA LYS A 217 0.85 -18.24 4.28
C LYS A 217 1.50 -17.36 3.22
N THR A 218 2.79 -17.56 2.98
CA THR A 218 3.56 -16.78 2.02
C THR A 218 4.58 -17.61 1.26
N SER A 219 4.79 -17.26 0.01
CA SER A 219 5.86 -17.73 -0.87
C SER A 219 7.07 -16.79 -0.87
N ALA A 220 7.05 -15.71 -0.09
CA ALA A 220 8.12 -14.73 -0.05
C ALA A 220 9.45 -15.32 0.44
N ASP A 221 10.56 -14.77 -0.04
CA ASP A 221 11.91 -15.16 0.42
C ASP A 221 12.17 -14.71 1.86
N PHE A 222 11.59 -13.56 2.22
CA PHE A 222 11.66 -12.97 3.55
C PHE A 222 10.28 -12.49 3.99
N CYS A 223 10.05 -12.43 5.30
CA CYS A 223 8.84 -11.80 5.83
C CYS A 223 9.07 -11.20 7.23
N GLY A 224 8.20 -10.27 7.61
CA GLY A 224 8.29 -9.56 8.88
C GLY A 224 6.97 -8.92 9.30
N LYS A 225 6.88 -8.52 10.57
CA LYS A 225 5.74 -7.70 11.06
C LYS A 225 5.88 -6.23 10.65
N ASP A 226 7.10 -5.80 10.40
CA ASP A 226 7.50 -4.47 9.98
C ASP A 226 8.67 -4.58 9.00
N LEU A 227 9.18 -3.43 8.56
CA LEU A 227 10.25 -3.35 7.57
C LEU A 227 11.66 -3.26 8.18
N THR A 228 11.81 -3.29 9.52
CA THR A 228 13.11 -3.14 10.18
C THR A 228 14.10 -4.25 9.81
N ALA A 229 13.59 -5.44 9.46
CA ALA A 229 14.40 -6.56 9.01
C ALA A 229 15.13 -6.27 7.69
N LEU A 230 14.63 -5.37 6.84
CA LEU A 230 15.27 -5.03 5.55
C LEU A 230 16.68 -4.47 5.73
N VAL A 231 16.91 -3.64 6.76
CA VAL A 231 18.24 -3.06 7.03
C VAL A 231 19.29 -4.15 7.25
N LYS A 232 18.91 -5.31 7.81
CA LYS A 232 19.82 -6.42 8.10
C LYS A 232 20.08 -7.30 6.87
N ILE A 233 19.16 -7.30 5.91
CA ILE A 233 19.23 -8.15 4.72
C ILE A 233 20.04 -7.47 3.61
N VAL A 234 19.99 -6.14 3.53
CA VAL A 234 20.64 -5.34 2.49
C VAL A 234 22.04 -4.90 2.94
N LYS A 235 23.10 -5.29 2.22
CA LYS A 235 24.46 -4.77 2.42
C LYS A 235 24.75 -3.60 1.48
N LYS A 236 25.65 -2.71 1.90
CA LYS A 236 26.28 -1.72 1.01
C LYS A 236 27.04 -2.51 -0.09
N PRO A 237 26.88 -2.20 -1.38
CA PRO A 237 27.76 -2.72 -2.42
C PRO A 237 29.21 -2.37 -2.05
N SER A 238 30.12 -3.33 -2.18
CA SER A 238 31.55 -3.01 -2.07
C SER A 238 31.91 -1.98 -3.16
N PRO A 239 32.76 -0.98 -2.86
CA PRO A 239 33.19 0.03 -3.82
C PRO A 239 33.87 -0.59 -5.05
#